data_AF-A0A2U9PF93-F1
#
_entry.id   AF-A0A2U9PF93-F1
#
_cell.length_a   1.000
_cell.length_b   1.000
_cell.length_c   1.000
_cell.angle_alpha   90.00
_cell.angle_beta   90.00
_cell.angle_gamma   90.00
#
_symmetry.space_group_name_H-M   'P 1'
#
loop_
_entity.id
_entity.type
_entity.pdbx_description
1 polymer ?
#
loop_
_entity_poly.entity_id
_entity_poly.type
_entity_poly.pdbx_seq_one_letter_code
_entity_poly.pdbx_strand_id
1 'polypeptide(L)'
;MTASQHAFHFAQFNVAKLLHPLDDPHTASFVELLDPVNASADAAPGFVWRLVEEGASDATGMRPAGEDVIVTLSVWETRQALWDFTYRSGHLDVMRRRREWFERHVEAHLVLWWVPAGHLPTLDEAMERLADLRANGPSPRAFTFASAYTAEEAARHLTSGAAGDTTAA
;
A
#
# COMPACT_ATOMS: atom_id res chain seq x y z
N MET A 1 1.75 -8.45 23.72
CA MET A 1 1.10 -8.48 22.39
C MET A 1 -0.37 -8.78 22.60
N THR A 2 -1.23 -7.78 22.51
CA THR A 2 -2.67 -8.01 22.43
C THR A 2 -2.96 -8.74 21.12
N ALA A 3 -3.67 -9.86 21.18
CA ALA A 3 -4.14 -10.53 19.98
C ALA A 3 -5.04 -9.57 19.19
N SER A 4 -4.86 -9.49 17.87
CA SER A 4 -5.74 -8.69 17.00
C SER A 4 -7.19 -9.16 17.16
N GLN A 5 -8.12 -8.21 17.29
CA GLN A 5 -9.56 -8.52 17.34
C GLN A 5 -10.11 -8.93 15.96
N HIS A 6 -9.36 -8.66 14.89
CA HIS A 6 -9.70 -9.03 13.52
C HIS A 6 -8.88 -10.23 13.06
N ALA A 7 -9.52 -11.18 12.37
CA ALA A 7 -8.82 -12.34 11.77
C ALA A 7 -8.04 -11.97 10.50
N PHE A 8 -8.36 -10.84 9.88
CA PHE A 8 -7.72 -10.30 8.69
C PHE A 8 -7.43 -8.81 8.88
N HIS A 9 -6.34 -8.36 8.28
CA HIS A 9 -5.96 -6.96 8.16
C HIS A 9 -6.02 -6.53 6.69
N PHE A 10 -5.91 -5.23 6.46
CA PHE A 10 -6.02 -4.57 5.17
C PHE A 10 -4.68 -3.99 4.75
N ALA A 11 -4.11 -4.50 3.68
CA ALA A 11 -2.84 -4.04 3.14
C ALA A 11 -3.05 -3.05 2.00
N GLN A 12 -2.14 -2.09 1.89
CA GLN A 12 -2.14 -1.05 0.87
C GLN A 12 -0.72 -0.80 0.38
N PHE A 13 -0.53 -0.85 -0.93
CA PHE A 13 0.73 -0.56 -1.60
C PHE A 13 0.55 0.52 -2.66
N ASN A 14 1.45 1.50 -2.68
CA ASN A 14 1.51 2.54 -3.71
C ASN A 14 2.87 2.57 -4.39
N VAL A 15 2.86 2.91 -5.67
CA VAL A 15 4.04 3.33 -6.43
C VAL A 15 3.81 4.72 -7.00
N ALA A 16 4.77 5.62 -6.83
CA ALA A 16 4.66 7.01 -7.27
C ALA A 16 5.93 7.44 -7.99
N LYS A 17 5.83 7.75 -9.29
CA LYS A 17 6.97 8.22 -10.08
C LYS A 17 7.17 9.71 -9.88
N LEU A 18 8.34 10.11 -9.42
CA LEU A 18 8.72 11.49 -9.18
C LEU A 18 8.92 12.25 -10.50
N LEU A 19 8.64 13.54 -10.48
CA LEU A 19 8.98 14.48 -11.56
C LEU A 19 10.45 14.90 -11.53
N HIS A 20 11.06 14.88 -10.35
CA HIS A 20 12.45 15.26 -10.08
C HIS A 20 13.08 14.31 -9.06
N PRO A 21 14.42 14.13 -9.04
CA PRO A 21 15.11 13.35 -8.02
C PRO A 21 14.76 13.80 -6.59
N LEU A 22 14.87 12.91 -5.60
CA LEU A 22 14.42 13.18 -4.24
C LEU A 22 15.22 14.31 -3.54
N ASP A 23 16.47 14.54 -3.96
CA ASP A 23 17.37 15.60 -3.48
C ASP A 23 17.21 16.94 -4.23
N ASP A 24 16.29 17.03 -5.18
CA ASP A 24 16.00 18.26 -5.93
C ASP A 24 15.19 19.27 -5.07
N PRO A 25 15.46 20.58 -5.14
CA PRO A 25 14.65 21.60 -4.46
C PRO A 25 13.14 21.52 -4.74
N HIS A 26 12.72 21.02 -5.90
CA HIS A 26 11.30 20.87 -6.25
C HIS A 26 10.60 19.75 -5.45
N THR A 27 11.34 18.76 -4.94
CA THR A 27 10.81 17.69 -4.09
C THR A 27 10.96 17.97 -2.60
N ALA A 28 11.67 19.03 -2.20
CA ALA A 28 11.94 19.36 -0.79
C ALA A 28 10.66 19.39 0.07
N SER A 29 9.60 20.04 -0.42
CA SER A 29 8.34 20.12 0.35
C SER A 29 7.60 18.77 0.46
N PHE A 30 7.88 17.80 -0.41
CA PHE A 30 7.38 16.43 -0.25
C PHE A 30 8.18 15.71 0.84
N VAL A 31 9.51 15.82 0.80
CA VAL A 31 10.41 15.24 1.81
C VAL A 31 10.07 15.76 3.22
N GLU A 32 9.82 17.06 3.36
CA GLU A 32 9.39 17.69 4.62
C GLU A 32 8.07 17.12 5.17
N LEU A 33 7.21 16.56 4.31
CA LEU A 33 5.92 15.99 4.71
C LEU A 33 6.02 14.50 5.07
N LEU A 34 7.13 13.82 4.79
CA LEU A 34 7.28 12.39 5.07
C LEU A 34 7.15 12.10 6.57
N ASP A 35 7.96 12.72 7.40
CA ASP A 35 7.96 12.49 8.84
C ASP A 35 6.61 12.82 9.50
N PRO A 36 5.97 13.99 9.25
CA PRO A 36 4.64 14.28 9.80
C PRO A 36 3.56 13.28 9.37
N VAL A 37 3.56 12.84 8.10
CA VAL A 37 2.57 11.90 7.58
C VAL A 37 2.78 10.51 8.16
N ASN A 38 4.03 10.06 8.24
CA ASN A 38 4.39 8.78 8.83
C ASN A 38 4.03 8.75 10.33
N ALA A 39 4.36 9.80 11.08
CA ALA A 39 3.98 9.92 12.48
C ALA A 39 2.45 9.96 12.67
N SER A 40 1.73 10.64 11.76
CA SER A 40 0.27 10.63 11.78
C SER A 40 -0.33 9.26 11.47
N ALA A 41 0.32 8.44 10.64
CA ALA A 41 -0.09 7.05 10.38
C ALA A 41 0.18 6.19 11.61
N ASP A 42 1.39 6.29 12.18
CA ASP A 42 1.83 5.52 13.35
C ASP A 42 0.92 5.76 14.58
N ALA A 43 0.33 6.95 14.69
CA ALA A 43 -0.61 7.30 15.76
C ALA A 43 -2.10 7.07 15.40
N ALA A 44 -2.42 6.66 14.17
CA ALA A 44 -3.79 6.53 13.73
C ALA A 44 -4.48 5.28 14.34
N PRO A 45 -5.75 5.38 14.77
CA PRO A 45 -6.51 4.22 15.21
C PRO A 45 -6.59 3.15 14.11
N GLY A 46 -6.26 1.91 14.47
CA GLY A 46 -6.27 0.77 13.55
C GLY A 46 -5.07 0.72 12.59
N PHE A 47 -4.04 1.56 12.76
CA PHE A 47 -2.76 1.34 12.10
C PHE A 47 -2.05 0.13 12.70
N VAL A 48 -1.49 -0.75 11.85
CA VAL A 48 -0.79 -1.97 12.29
C VAL A 48 0.70 -1.87 12.01
N TRP A 49 1.07 -1.49 10.79
CA TRP A 49 2.47 -1.49 10.35
C TRP A 49 2.66 -0.70 9.05
N ARG A 50 3.88 -0.22 8.80
CA ARG A 50 4.33 0.28 7.49
C ARG A 50 5.75 -0.19 7.20
N LEU A 51 6.06 -0.32 5.91
CA LEU A 51 7.39 -0.63 5.44
C LEU A 51 8.34 0.54 5.72
N VAL A 52 9.51 0.19 6.23
CA VAL A 52 10.63 1.08 6.51
C VAL A 52 11.90 0.39 6.04
N GLU A 53 12.83 1.13 5.45
CA GLU A 53 14.14 0.61 5.09
C GLU A 53 14.98 0.35 6.34
N GLU A 54 15.80 -0.70 6.31
CA GLU A 54 16.64 -1.05 7.45
C GLU A 54 17.59 0.12 7.78
N GLY A 55 17.46 0.66 9.01
CA GLY A 55 18.23 1.81 9.45
C GLY A 55 17.69 3.18 9.03
N ALA A 56 16.54 3.25 8.35
CA ALA A 56 15.89 4.50 7.95
C ALA A 56 14.58 4.77 8.75
N SER A 57 13.96 5.92 8.52
CA SER A 57 12.65 6.28 9.10
C SER A 57 11.46 5.93 8.18
N ASP A 58 11.71 5.68 6.90
CA ASP A 58 10.71 5.32 5.89
C ASP A 58 11.28 4.42 4.77
N ALA A 59 10.45 4.11 3.76
CA ALA A 59 10.82 3.28 2.62
C ALA A 59 11.17 4.09 1.35
N THR A 60 11.28 5.42 1.45
CA THR A 60 11.51 6.30 0.29
C THR A 60 12.94 6.23 -0.25
N GLY A 61 13.84 5.48 0.39
CA GLY A 61 15.16 5.10 -0.15
C GLY A 61 15.12 3.82 -1.00
N MET A 62 14.06 3.01 -0.89
CA MET A 62 13.92 1.78 -1.68
C MET A 62 13.56 2.08 -3.14
N ARG A 63 14.13 1.34 -4.10
CA ARG A 63 13.92 1.52 -5.56
C ARG A 63 13.47 0.24 -6.29
N PRO A 64 12.44 -0.49 -5.81
CA PRO A 64 12.02 -1.76 -6.43
C PRO A 64 11.38 -1.59 -7.81
N ALA A 65 10.93 -0.38 -8.14
CA ALA A 65 10.18 -0.07 -9.36
C ALA A 65 10.90 0.97 -10.25
N GLY A 66 12.18 1.26 -9.97
CA GLY A 66 13.00 2.24 -10.68
C GLY A 66 13.52 3.37 -9.78
N GLU A 67 14.59 4.04 -10.22
CA GLU A 67 15.31 5.10 -9.49
C GLU A 67 14.43 6.31 -9.14
N ASP A 68 13.45 6.61 -9.98
CA ASP A 68 12.54 7.75 -9.79
C ASP A 68 11.20 7.33 -9.15
N VAL A 69 11.08 6.12 -8.61
CA VAL A 69 9.82 5.60 -8.07
C VAL A 69 9.88 5.44 -6.57
N ILE A 70 9.02 6.20 -5.88
CA ILE A 70 8.74 6.05 -4.46
C ILE A 70 7.72 4.93 -4.28
N VAL A 71 7.94 4.10 -3.25
CA VAL A 71 6.99 3.08 -2.83
C VAL A 71 6.57 3.30 -1.39
N THR A 72 5.30 3.00 -1.09
CA THR A 72 4.81 2.90 0.29
C THR A 72 4.00 1.63 0.44
N LEU A 73 4.15 0.98 1.59
CA LEU A 73 3.41 -0.23 1.95
C LEU A 73 2.96 -0.11 3.40
N SER A 74 1.68 -0.31 3.65
CA SER A 74 1.10 -0.23 4.99
C SER A 74 0.04 -1.29 5.23
N VAL A 75 -0.16 -1.63 6.50
CA VAL A 75 -1.17 -2.58 6.98
C VAL A 75 -2.00 -1.91 8.05
N TRP A 76 -3.32 -2.13 7.97
CA TRP A 76 -4.34 -1.55 8.82
C TRP A 76 -5.27 -2.65 9.33
N GLU A 77 -5.90 -2.46 10.48
CA GLU A 77 -6.88 -3.41 11.02
C GLU A 77 -8.08 -3.57 10.08
N THR A 78 -8.51 -2.48 9.43
CA THR A 78 -9.67 -2.48 8.54
C THR A 78 -9.51 -1.51 7.37
N ARG A 79 -10.30 -1.73 6.31
CA ARG A 79 -10.47 -0.76 5.21
C ARG A 79 -10.90 0.62 5.72
N GLN A 80 -11.76 0.67 6.74
CA GLN A 80 -12.27 1.92 7.28
C GLN A 80 -11.17 2.73 7.98
N ALA A 81 -10.28 2.08 8.73
CA ALA A 81 -9.14 2.73 9.37
C ALA A 81 -8.22 3.40 8.34
N LEU A 82 -7.85 2.68 7.27
CA LEU A 82 -7.09 3.25 6.15
C LEU A 82 -7.84 4.43 5.48
N TRP A 83 -9.14 4.29 5.27
CA TRP A 83 -9.95 5.34 4.66
C TRP A 83 -9.97 6.61 5.52
N ASP A 84 -10.19 6.47 6.83
CA ASP A 84 -10.19 7.60 7.77
C ASP A 84 -8.82 8.27 7.82
N PHE A 85 -7.73 7.50 7.83
CA PHE A 85 -6.39 8.08 7.70
C PHE A 85 -6.23 8.84 6.37
N THR A 86 -6.61 8.23 5.24
CA THR A 86 -6.37 8.82 3.92
C THR A 86 -7.15 10.13 3.71
N TYR A 87 -8.39 10.20 4.19
CA TYR A 87 -9.32 11.29 3.85
C TYR A 87 -9.71 12.20 5.02
N ARG A 88 -9.40 11.84 6.26
CA ARG A 88 -9.74 12.64 7.47
C ARG A 88 -8.54 13.03 8.31
N SER A 89 -7.31 12.85 7.80
CA SER A 89 -6.07 13.32 8.43
C SER A 89 -5.36 14.38 7.58
N GLY A 90 -4.21 14.86 8.06
CA GLY A 90 -3.31 15.72 7.29
C GLY A 90 -2.80 15.10 5.97
N HIS A 91 -2.96 13.78 5.79
CA HIS A 91 -2.61 13.11 4.53
C HIS A 91 -3.42 13.62 3.31
N LEU A 92 -4.62 14.17 3.54
CA LEU A 92 -5.44 14.73 2.47
C LEU A 92 -4.73 15.89 1.74
N ASP A 93 -3.91 16.68 2.44
CA ASP A 93 -3.20 17.81 1.84
C ASP A 93 -2.06 17.33 0.92
N VAL A 94 -1.37 16.24 1.27
CA VAL A 94 -0.43 15.54 0.37
C VAL A 94 -1.17 15.06 -0.87
N MET A 95 -2.34 14.44 -0.70
CA MET A 95 -3.13 13.96 -1.82
C MET A 95 -3.56 15.08 -2.76
N ARG A 96 -3.89 16.27 -2.24
CA ARG A 96 -4.24 17.44 -3.07
C ARG A 96 -3.05 17.96 -3.87
N ARG A 97 -1.86 17.97 -3.26
CA ARG A 97 -0.62 18.52 -3.82
C ARG A 97 0.20 17.52 -4.62
N ARG A 98 -0.16 16.24 -4.63
CA ARG A 98 0.61 15.14 -5.27
C ARG A 98 1.12 15.42 -6.71
N ARG A 99 0.41 16.25 -7.48
CA ARG A 99 0.80 16.63 -8.85
C ARG A 99 1.99 17.59 -8.92
N GLU A 100 2.37 18.19 -7.81
CA GLU A 100 3.60 19.00 -7.68
C GLU A 100 4.86 18.12 -7.73
N TRP A 101 4.76 16.86 -7.31
CA TRP A 101 5.91 15.98 -7.11
C TRP A 101 5.89 14.73 -7.99
N PHE A 102 4.70 14.25 -8.37
CA PHE A 102 4.54 12.98 -9.06
C PHE A 102 3.94 13.12 -10.46
N GLU A 103 4.43 12.30 -11.38
CA GLU A 103 3.83 12.10 -12.69
C GLU A 103 2.38 11.61 -12.57
N ARG A 104 1.56 11.94 -13.55
CA ARG A 104 0.22 11.35 -13.64
C ARG A 104 0.34 9.86 -13.94
N HIS A 105 -0.28 9.05 -13.10
CA HIS A 105 -0.39 7.62 -13.35
C HIS A 105 -1.26 7.34 -14.58
N VAL A 106 -0.68 6.66 -15.56
CA VAL A 106 -1.39 6.12 -16.74
C VAL A 106 -1.97 4.73 -16.48
N GLU A 107 -1.47 4.04 -15.46
CA GLU A 107 -1.90 2.71 -15.02
C GLU A 107 -2.27 2.70 -13.53
N ALA A 108 -2.75 1.56 -13.03
CA ALA A 108 -2.96 1.37 -11.60
C ALA A 108 -1.63 1.59 -10.84
N HIS A 109 -1.65 2.47 -9.84
CA HIS A 109 -0.49 2.84 -9.03
C HIS A 109 -0.69 2.50 -7.54
N LEU A 110 -1.89 2.06 -7.19
CA LEU A 110 -2.31 1.70 -5.85
C LEU A 110 -2.99 0.34 -5.93
N VAL A 111 -2.63 -0.56 -5.02
CA VAL A 111 -3.28 -1.85 -4.85
C VAL A 111 -3.60 -2.09 -3.37
N LEU A 112 -4.77 -2.67 -3.15
CA LEU A 112 -5.35 -3.04 -1.85
C LEU A 112 -5.65 -4.53 -1.85
N TRP A 113 -5.44 -5.18 -0.71
CA TRP A 113 -5.81 -6.59 -0.51
C TRP A 113 -5.97 -6.92 0.98
N TRP A 114 -6.60 -8.06 1.25
CA TRP A 114 -6.73 -8.60 2.60
C TRP A 114 -5.59 -9.55 2.91
N VAL A 115 -5.06 -9.47 4.13
CA VAL A 115 -4.01 -10.36 4.64
C VAL A 115 -4.44 -10.97 5.96
N PRO A 116 -4.04 -12.21 6.31
CA PRO A 116 -4.27 -12.75 7.63
C PRO A 116 -3.70 -11.82 8.72
N ALA A 117 -4.39 -11.69 9.85
CA ALA A 117 -3.86 -10.88 10.95
C ALA A 117 -2.51 -11.43 11.42
N GLY A 118 -1.54 -10.53 11.60
CA GLY A 118 -0.14 -10.86 11.90
C GLY A 118 0.74 -11.09 10.67
N HIS A 119 0.18 -11.18 9.46
CA HIS A 119 0.96 -11.18 8.22
C HIS A 119 1.41 -9.77 7.86
N LEU A 120 2.71 -9.58 7.66
CA LEU A 120 3.31 -8.35 7.16
C LEU A 120 3.80 -8.62 5.73
N PRO A 121 3.17 -8.04 4.70
CA PRO A 121 3.56 -8.30 3.31
C PRO A 121 4.98 -7.89 3.01
N THR A 122 5.63 -8.66 2.14
CA THR A 122 6.92 -8.27 1.58
C THR A 122 6.73 -7.31 0.40
N LEU A 123 7.82 -6.65 0.02
CA LEU A 123 7.83 -5.80 -1.17
C LEU A 123 7.56 -6.61 -2.45
N ASP A 124 8.08 -7.84 -2.53
CA ASP A 124 7.83 -8.75 -3.64
C ASP A 124 6.35 -9.14 -3.76
N GLU A 125 5.70 -9.45 -2.63
CA GLU A 125 4.25 -9.71 -2.60
C GLU A 125 3.49 -8.48 -3.09
N ALA A 126 3.82 -7.28 -2.59
CA ALA A 126 3.14 -6.06 -2.96
C ALA A 126 3.29 -5.73 -4.46
N MET A 127 4.47 -5.96 -5.03
CA MET A 127 4.74 -5.80 -6.46
C MET A 127 3.98 -6.84 -7.31
N GLU A 128 3.89 -8.10 -6.86
CA GLU A 128 3.07 -9.14 -7.49
C GLU A 128 1.59 -8.73 -7.54
N ARG A 129 1.04 -8.24 -6.41
CA ARG A 129 -0.36 -7.76 -6.38
C ARG A 129 -0.62 -6.62 -7.34
N LEU A 130 0.31 -5.67 -7.42
CA LEU A 130 0.17 -4.54 -8.33
C LEU A 130 0.24 -4.98 -9.79
N ALA A 131 1.14 -5.91 -10.12
CA ALA A 131 1.24 -6.49 -11.45
C ALA A 131 -0.04 -7.26 -11.84
N ASP A 132 -0.57 -8.09 -10.94
CA ASP A 132 -1.84 -8.81 -11.14
C ASP A 132 -2.99 -7.84 -11.44
N LEU A 133 -3.13 -6.78 -10.63
CA LEU A 133 -4.15 -5.75 -10.83
C LEU A 133 -4.03 -5.05 -12.19
N ARG A 134 -2.81 -4.77 -12.66
CA ARG A 134 -2.58 -4.13 -13.96
C ARG A 134 -2.92 -5.05 -15.12
N ALA A 135 -2.57 -6.33 -15.01
CA ALA A 135 -2.77 -7.32 -16.06
C ALA A 135 -4.23 -7.79 -16.16
N ASN A 136 -4.86 -8.04 -15.01
CA ASN A 136 -6.13 -8.78 -14.92
C ASN A 136 -7.29 -7.92 -14.41
N GLY A 137 -7.02 -6.71 -13.93
CA GLY A 137 -8.03 -5.84 -13.31
C GLY A 137 -8.38 -6.26 -11.88
N PRO A 138 -9.36 -5.58 -11.24
CA PRO A 138 -9.66 -5.78 -9.83
C PRO A 138 -10.25 -7.16 -9.52
N SER A 139 -9.68 -7.86 -8.54
CA SER A 139 -10.13 -9.16 -8.03
C SER A 139 -10.05 -9.21 -6.49
N PRO A 140 -10.58 -10.26 -5.83
CA PRO A 140 -10.39 -10.42 -4.39
C PRO A 140 -8.91 -10.52 -3.95
N ARG A 141 -7.99 -10.82 -4.87
CA ARG A 141 -6.54 -10.89 -4.63
C ARG A 141 -5.86 -9.52 -4.65
N ALA A 142 -6.36 -8.60 -5.46
CA ALA A 142 -5.74 -7.30 -5.70
C ALA A 142 -6.78 -6.34 -6.30
N PHE A 143 -7.03 -5.21 -5.64
CA PHE A 143 -8.07 -4.26 -6.05
C PHE A 143 -7.72 -2.81 -5.67
N THR A 144 -8.60 -1.86 -6.00
CA THR A 144 -8.44 -0.45 -5.64
C THR A 144 -9.62 0.04 -4.81
N PHE A 145 -9.59 1.29 -4.33
CA PHE A 145 -10.73 1.90 -3.65
C PHE A 145 -12.02 1.96 -4.51
N ALA A 146 -11.90 1.92 -5.84
CA ALA A 146 -13.04 1.89 -6.76
C ALA A 146 -13.79 0.54 -6.75
N SER A 147 -13.23 -0.47 -6.09
CA SER A 147 -13.81 -1.80 -5.94
C SER A 147 -13.93 -2.15 -4.45
N ALA A 148 -14.77 -3.13 -4.13
CA ALA A 148 -14.93 -3.59 -2.76
C ALA A 148 -15.01 -5.11 -2.73
N TYR A 149 -14.06 -5.71 -2.03
CA TYR A 149 -14.06 -7.12 -1.68
C TYR A 149 -13.91 -7.23 -0.17
N THR A 150 -14.55 -8.26 0.39
CA THR A 150 -14.50 -8.63 1.80
C THR A 150 -13.31 -9.56 2.07
N ALA A 151 -12.90 -9.66 3.34
CA ALA A 151 -11.88 -10.62 3.75
C ALA A 151 -12.29 -12.07 3.44
N GLU A 152 -13.59 -12.37 3.54
CA GLU A 152 -14.13 -13.70 3.20
C GLU A 152 -14.00 -14.03 1.72
N GLU A 153 -14.28 -13.07 0.83
CA GLU A 153 -14.10 -13.25 -0.61
C GLU A 153 -12.63 -13.48 -0.97
N ALA A 154 -11.71 -12.72 -0.34
CA ALA A 154 -10.28 -12.92 -0.52
C ALA A 154 -9.84 -14.31 -0.03
N ALA A 155 -10.31 -14.75 1.14
CA ALA A 155 -10.01 -16.06 1.70
C ALA A 155 -10.52 -17.20 0.82
N ARG A 156 -11.76 -17.12 0.33
CA ARG A 156 -12.34 -18.11 -0.61
C ARG A 156 -11.53 -18.17 -1.90
N HIS A 157 -11.08 -17.02 -2.41
CA HIS A 157 -10.30 -16.98 -3.64
C HIS A 157 -8.92 -17.63 -3.49
N LEU A 158 -8.24 -17.44 -2.35
CA LEU A 158 -6.97 -18.12 -2.06
C LEU A 158 -7.14 -19.64 -2.03
N THR A 159 -8.23 -20.15 -1.44
CA THR A 159 -8.51 -21.59 -1.40
C THR A 159 -8.87 -22.16 -2.78
N SER A 160 -9.54 -21.38 -3.64
CA SER A 160 -9.92 -21.82 -4.99
C SER A 160 -8.74 -21.85 -5.95
N GLY A 161 -7.75 -20.97 -5.79
CA GLY A 161 -6.51 -20.98 -6.59
C GLY A 161 -5.60 -22.16 -6.25
N ALA A 162 -5.46 -22.49 -4.96
CA ALA A 162 -4.65 -23.62 -4.51
C ALA A 162 -5.20 -25.00 -4.96
N ALA A 163 -6.52 -25.11 -5.12
CA ALA A 163 -7.15 -26.33 -5.64
C ALA A 163 -6.96 -26.53 -7.16
N GLY A 164 -6.59 -25.47 -7.90
CA GLY A 164 -6.36 -25.52 -9.35
C GLY A 164 -4.98 -26.04 -9.78
N ASP A 165 -3.98 -26.00 -8.90
CA ASP A 165 -2.60 -26.40 -9.20
C ASP A 165 -2.29 -27.88 -8.89
N THR A 166 -3.29 -28.68 -8.52
CA THR A 166 -3.12 -30.12 -8.27
C THR A 166 -3.63 -30.96 -9.43
N THR A 167 -3.19 -30.71 -10.67
CA THR A 167 -3.26 -31.71 -11.74
C THR A 167 -2.22 -31.47 -12.84
N ALA A 168 -1.00 -31.94 -12.62
CA ALA A 168 -0.10 -32.35 -13.70
C ALA A 168 0.77 -33.49 -13.15
N ALA A 169 0.34 -34.72 -13.45
CA ALA A 169 1.14 -35.94 -13.36
C ALA A 169 1.77 -36.21 -14.72
#